data_AF-A0A7C5P7M3-F1
#
_entry.id   AF-A0A7C5P7M3-F1
#
_cell.length_a   1.000
_cell.length_b   1.000
_cell.length_c   1.000
_cell.angle_alpha   90.00
_cell.angle_beta   90.00
_cell.angle_gamma   90.00
#
_symmetry.space_group_name_H-M   'P 1'
#
loop_
_entity.id
_entity.type
_entity.pdbx_description
1 polymer ?
#
loop_
_entity_poly.entity_id
_entity_poly.type
_entity_poly.pdbx_seq_one_letter_code
_entity_poly.pdbx_strand_id
1 'polypeptide(L)'
;MSELVKNRSEILFLYDVKDANPNGDPVDENKPRIDEETGVNIVTDVRLKRNIRDYFISLIEKGDDRLKGQDIFVKERRDEEGFLFDAKTRAKKDFLKEKEGRFHEMRNFIRDEICNKCIDVRLFGGVIPLDLKVGKKTKKGNVEEPDEKEKSGSITLTGPVQFKFGRSLHKVDGPVFIKGTGAFADKYDDKNKKLQFTFREEYILPYSLISFYGIVNENAAKETGLKPEDIDLLAEGLWNGTKNLISRTKV
;
A
#
# COMPACT_ATOMS: atom_id res chain seq x y z
N MET A 1 -19.44 -21.23 -4.35
CA MET A 1 -18.66 -20.47 -3.36
C MET A 1 -17.21 -20.72 -3.66
N SER A 2 -16.40 -19.68 -3.86
CA SER A 2 -14.94 -19.85 -3.94
C SER A 2 -14.43 -20.44 -2.63
N GLU A 3 -13.54 -21.42 -2.68
CA GLU A 3 -12.95 -21.95 -1.46
C GLU A 3 -12.11 -20.87 -0.76
N LEU A 4 -12.16 -20.82 0.57
CA LEU A 4 -11.29 -19.97 1.37
C LEU A 4 -9.99 -20.70 1.70
N VAL A 5 -8.95 -19.95 2.07
CA VAL A 5 -7.70 -20.53 2.58
C VAL A 5 -7.99 -21.36 3.84
N LYS A 6 -7.65 -22.66 3.81
CA LYS A 6 -7.94 -23.63 4.89
C LYS A 6 -6.79 -23.80 5.88
N ASN A 7 -5.55 -23.62 5.42
CA ASN A 7 -4.34 -23.91 6.19
C ASN A 7 -3.55 -22.64 6.49
N ARG A 8 -2.92 -22.61 7.67
CA ARG A 8 -1.88 -21.63 7.97
C ARG A 8 -0.66 -21.90 7.10
N SER A 9 -0.05 -20.84 6.58
CA SER A 9 1.23 -20.93 5.86
C SER A 9 2.23 -19.93 6.40
N GLU A 10 3.51 -20.26 6.27
CA GLU A 10 4.62 -19.35 6.53
C GLU A 10 5.32 -19.02 5.21
N ILE A 11 5.84 -17.80 5.10
CA ILE A 11 6.54 -17.30 3.93
C ILE A 11 7.91 -16.84 4.39
N LEU A 12 8.94 -17.38 3.75
CA LEU A 12 10.31 -16.87 3.85
C LEU A 12 10.71 -16.33 2.48
N PHE A 13 10.83 -15.01 2.36
CA PHE A 13 11.14 -14.34 1.10
C PHE A 13 12.47 -13.61 1.21
N LEU A 14 13.42 -13.97 0.34
CA LEU A 14 14.74 -13.36 0.30
C LEU A 14 14.96 -12.68 -1.05
N TYR A 15 15.59 -11.52 -1.01
CA TYR A 15 16.16 -10.86 -2.18
C TYR A 15 17.40 -10.07 -1.77
N ASP A 16 18.34 -9.91 -2.68
CA ASP A 16 19.49 -9.05 -2.51
C ASP A 16 19.30 -7.71 -3.23
N VAL A 17 20.09 -6.73 -2.80
CA VAL A 17 20.29 -5.48 -3.51
C VAL A 17 21.78 -5.21 -3.60
N LYS A 18 22.20 -4.65 -4.73
CA LYS A 18 23.57 -4.23 -4.97
C LYS A 18 23.57 -2.78 -5.44
N ASP A 19 24.46 -1.97 -4.88
CA ASP A 19 24.65 -0.56 -5.19
C ASP A 19 23.34 0.26 -5.17
N ALA A 20 22.43 -0.06 -4.25
CA ALA A 20 21.04 0.41 -4.25
C ALA A 20 20.51 0.75 -2.85
N ASN A 21 19.40 1.48 -2.80
CA ASN A 21 18.70 1.84 -1.58
C ASN A 21 17.36 1.05 -1.45
N PRO A 22 17.34 -0.03 -0.66
CA PRO A 22 16.16 -0.89 -0.57
C PRO A 22 14.97 -0.21 0.14
N ASN A 23 15.26 0.63 1.14
CA ASN A 23 14.27 1.39 1.89
C ASN A 23 14.90 2.65 2.52
N GLY A 24 14.71 3.79 1.88
CA GLY A 24 15.14 5.07 2.42
C GLY A 24 14.27 5.53 3.59
N ASP A 25 14.87 6.28 4.52
CA ASP A 25 14.19 6.92 5.63
C ASP A 25 13.84 8.39 5.33
N PRO A 26 12.55 8.76 5.21
CA PRO A 26 12.17 10.15 4.93
C PRO A 26 12.59 11.14 6.02
N VAL A 27 12.90 10.70 7.25
CA VAL A 27 13.36 11.59 8.32
C VAL A 27 14.89 11.71 8.42
N ASP A 28 15.64 10.88 7.68
CA ASP A 28 17.11 10.87 7.67
C ASP A 28 17.63 10.90 6.22
N GLU A 29 17.32 12.00 5.52
CA GLU A 29 17.84 12.29 4.16
C GLU A 29 17.68 11.14 3.15
N ASN A 30 16.64 10.31 3.33
CA ASN A 30 16.39 9.12 2.52
C ASN A 30 17.54 8.07 2.58
N LYS A 31 18.37 8.06 3.63
CA LYS A 31 19.38 7.03 3.87
C LYS A 31 18.74 5.65 4.03
N PRO A 32 19.41 4.57 3.57
CA PRO A 32 19.00 3.22 3.90
C PRO A 32 18.86 3.06 5.41
N ARG A 33 17.74 2.49 5.87
CA ARG A 33 17.54 2.20 7.30
C ARG A 33 18.54 1.14 7.77
N ILE A 34 19.37 1.48 8.75
CA ILE A 34 20.33 0.58 9.38
C ILE A 34 20.18 0.70 10.89
N ASP A 35 20.18 -0.43 11.57
CA ASP A 35 20.28 -0.49 13.02
C ASP A 35 21.69 -0.11 13.47
N GLU A 36 21.85 0.97 14.23
CA GLU A 36 23.16 1.53 14.57
C GLU A 36 24.01 0.60 15.46
N GLU A 37 23.38 -0.24 16.29
CA GLU A 37 24.09 -1.15 17.20
C GLU A 37 24.60 -2.39 16.45
N THR A 38 23.74 -2.99 15.63
CA THR A 38 24.02 -4.27 14.96
C THR A 38 24.61 -4.10 13.56
N GLY A 39 24.41 -2.94 12.93
CA GLY A 39 24.75 -2.66 11.53
C GLY A 39 23.92 -3.49 10.54
N VAL A 40 22.75 -3.98 10.94
CA VAL A 40 21.83 -4.73 10.09
C VAL A 40 20.94 -3.76 9.32
N ASN A 41 20.82 -3.95 8.01
CA ASN A 41 19.87 -3.20 7.19
C ASN A 41 18.44 -3.63 7.51
N ILE A 42 17.53 -2.66 7.59
CA ILE A 42 16.11 -2.86 7.85
C ILE A 42 15.30 -2.43 6.63
N VAL A 43 14.36 -3.26 6.22
CA VAL A 43 13.34 -2.92 5.23
C VAL A 43 11.97 -3.11 5.87
N THR A 44 11.16 -2.05 5.87
CA THR A 44 9.82 -2.10 6.47
C THR A 44 8.92 -3.06 5.69
N ASP A 45 7.98 -3.71 6.39
CA ASP A 45 6.96 -4.55 5.76
C ASP A 45 6.08 -3.74 4.80
N VAL A 46 5.80 -2.47 5.13
CA VAL A 46 5.05 -1.54 4.28
C VAL A 46 5.75 -1.33 2.93
N ARG A 47 7.08 -1.28 2.90
CA ARG A 47 7.86 -1.19 1.66
C ARG A 47 7.65 -2.42 0.77
N LEU A 48 7.72 -3.62 1.35
CA LEU A 48 7.46 -4.86 0.61
C LEU A 48 6.01 -4.92 0.10
N LYS A 49 5.03 -4.62 0.97
CA LYS A 49 3.61 -4.56 0.61
C LYS A 49 3.34 -3.55 -0.51
N ARG A 50 4.07 -2.43 -0.56
CA ARG A 50 3.98 -1.47 -1.66
C ARG A 50 4.43 -2.07 -2.99
N ASN A 51 5.56 -2.78 -3.04
CA ASN A 51 6.03 -3.41 -4.27
C ASN A 51 5.01 -4.42 -4.82
N ILE A 52 4.37 -5.19 -3.92
CA ILE A 52 3.30 -6.13 -4.28
C ILE A 52 2.09 -5.38 -4.87
N ARG A 53 1.66 -4.28 -4.22
CA ARG A 53 0.56 -3.44 -4.73
C ARG A 53 0.88 -2.84 -6.10
N ASP A 54 2.09 -2.31 -6.28
CA ASP A 54 2.54 -1.70 -7.54
C ASP A 54 2.52 -2.76 -8.67
N TYR A 55 2.92 -4.01 -8.39
CA TYR A 55 2.78 -5.11 -9.33
C TYR A 55 1.32 -5.41 -9.69
N PHE A 56 0.43 -5.50 -8.69
CA PHE A 56 -1.00 -5.73 -8.95
C PHE A 56 -1.64 -4.60 -9.75
N ILE A 57 -1.28 -3.34 -9.49
CA ILE A 57 -1.70 -2.20 -10.30
C ILE A 57 -1.29 -2.43 -11.76
N SER A 58 -0.04 -2.81 -12.00
CA SER A 58 0.47 -3.06 -13.35
C SER A 58 -0.28 -4.19 -14.07
N LEU A 59 -0.72 -5.23 -13.35
CA LEU A 59 -1.52 -6.32 -13.93
C LEU A 59 -2.95 -5.88 -14.25
N ILE A 60 -3.57 -5.09 -13.36
CA ILE A 60 -4.90 -4.51 -13.58
C ILE A 60 -4.89 -3.60 -14.81
N GLU A 61 -3.88 -2.74 -14.95
CA GLU A 61 -3.73 -1.83 -16.09
C GLU A 61 -3.52 -2.58 -17.41
N LYS A 62 -2.84 -3.73 -17.37
CA LYS A 62 -2.66 -4.63 -18.53
C LYS A 62 -3.90 -5.49 -18.84
N GLY A 63 -4.93 -5.44 -18.00
CA GLY A 63 -6.16 -6.20 -18.19
C GLY A 63 -6.03 -7.70 -17.90
N ASP A 64 -5.21 -8.10 -16.92
CA ASP A 64 -5.11 -9.51 -16.49
C ASP A 64 -6.48 -10.03 -16.01
N ASP A 65 -6.96 -11.12 -16.63
CA ASP A 65 -8.27 -11.70 -16.35
C ASP A 65 -8.45 -12.13 -14.89
N ARG A 66 -7.37 -12.48 -14.19
CA ARG A 66 -7.40 -12.91 -12.77
C ARG A 66 -7.74 -11.77 -11.82
N LEU A 67 -7.44 -10.54 -12.22
CA LEU A 67 -7.71 -9.32 -11.46
C LEU A 67 -8.84 -8.49 -12.10
N LYS A 68 -9.61 -9.08 -13.00
CA LYS A 68 -10.72 -8.39 -13.66
C LYS A 68 -11.76 -7.93 -12.64
N GLY A 69 -12.02 -6.62 -12.62
CA GLY A 69 -12.93 -6.00 -11.65
C GLY A 69 -12.37 -5.90 -10.22
N GLN A 70 -11.09 -6.24 -10.01
CA GLN A 70 -10.36 -5.96 -8.78
C GLN A 70 -9.71 -4.57 -8.85
N ASP A 71 -9.37 -4.03 -7.68
CA ASP A 71 -8.70 -2.77 -7.47
C ASP A 71 -7.70 -2.86 -6.29
N ILE A 72 -6.94 -1.80 -6.07
CA ILE A 72 -6.02 -1.62 -4.93
C ILE A 72 -6.48 -0.39 -4.13
N PHE A 73 -6.85 -0.58 -2.86
CA PHE A 73 -7.39 0.48 -2.01
C PHE A 73 -6.31 1.47 -1.54
N VAL A 74 -5.09 1.02 -1.30
CA VAL A 74 -3.98 1.91 -0.95
C VAL A 74 -3.24 2.35 -2.22
N LYS A 75 -3.92 3.15 -3.04
CA LYS A 75 -3.36 3.82 -4.23
C LYS A 75 -3.91 5.24 -4.32
N GLU A 76 -3.19 6.13 -5.00
CA GLU A 76 -3.71 7.47 -5.28
C GLU A 76 -4.93 7.37 -6.20
N ARG A 77 -6.02 8.02 -5.80
CA ARG A 77 -7.22 8.15 -6.62
C ARG A 77 -7.62 9.61 -6.69
N ARG A 78 -7.89 10.09 -7.90
CA ARG A 78 -8.39 11.44 -8.17
C ARG A 78 -9.73 11.33 -8.89
N ASP A 79 -10.59 12.32 -8.70
CA ASP A 79 -11.78 12.48 -9.54
C ASP A 79 -11.43 13.16 -10.88
N GLU A 80 -12.46 13.35 -11.71
CA GLU A 80 -12.39 13.99 -13.02
C GLU A 80 -11.94 15.46 -12.94
N GLU A 81 -12.11 16.10 -11.78
CA GLU A 81 -11.68 17.48 -11.49
C GLU A 81 -10.26 17.55 -10.90
N GLY A 82 -9.63 16.41 -10.65
CA GLY A 82 -8.26 16.29 -10.15
C GLY A 82 -8.11 16.32 -8.63
N PHE A 83 -9.20 16.29 -7.87
CA PHE A 83 -9.18 16.26 -6.41
C PHE A 83 -8.75 14.90 -5.88
N LEU A 84 -7.74 14.88 -4.99
CA LEU A 84 -7.20 13.66 -4.39
C LEU A 84 -8.15 13.12 -3.31
N PHE A 85 -8.56 11.87 -3.46
CA PHE A 85 -9.41 11.20 -2.48
C PHE A 85 -8.61 10.81 -1.24
N ASP A 86 -9.11 11.19 -0.07
CA ASP A 86 -8.73 10.54 1.18
C ASP A 86 -9.41 9.17 1.32
N ALA A 87 -8.96 8.37 2.29
CA ALA A 87 -9.51 7.04 2.52
C ALA A 87 -11.03 7.05 2.79
N LYS A 88 -11.54 8.10 3.46
CA LYS A 88 -12.96 8.29 3.76
C LYS A 88 -13.78 8.53 2.51
N THR A 89 -13.32 9.45 1.66
CA THR A 89 -13.99 9.85 0.42
C THR A 89 -14.01 8.69 -0.54
N ARG A 90 -12.88 7.98 -0.67
CA ARG A 90 -12.80 6.78 -1.51
C ARG A 90 -13.77 5.70 -1.05
N ALA A 91 -13.78 5.37 0.25
CA ALA A 91 -14.68 4.37 0.81
C ALA A 91 -16.16 4.68 0.53
N LYS A 92 -16.54 5.97 0.57
CA LYS A 92 -17.92 6.39 0.27
C LYS A 92 -18.23 6.39 -1.22
N LYS A 93 -17.46 7.13 -2.02
CA LYS A 93 -17.75 7.36 -3.45
C LYS A 93 -17.66 6.06 -4.25
N ASP A 94 -16.67 5.21 -3.98
CA ASP A 94 -16.41 4.04 -4.82
C ASP A 94 -17.16 2.78 -4.36
N PHE A 95 -17.56 2.69 -3.08
CA PHE A 95 -18.06 1.43 -2.48
C PHE A 95 -19.43 1.51 -1.79
N LEU A 96 -20.00 2.68 -1.52
CA LEU A 96 -21.32 2.77 -0.86
C LEU A 96 -22.51 2.57 -1.82
N LYS A 97 -22.32 2.76 -3.14
CA LYS A 97 -23.31 2.50 -4.23
C LYS A 97 -24.77 2.88 -3.87
N GLU A 98 -25.00 4.16 -3.55
CA GLU A 98 -26.33 4.74 -3.27
C GLU A 98 -27.18 4.00 -2.21
N LYS A 99 -26.56 3.14 -1.40
CA LYS A 99 -27.27 2.34 -0.40
C LYS A 99 -27.60 3.20 0.81
N GLU A 100 -28.89 3.41 1.04
CA GLU A 100 -29.40 4.03 2.26
C GLU A 100 -29.73 2.97 3.32
N GLY A 101 -29.56 3.32 4.59
CA GLY A 101 -29.87 2.41 5.69
C GLY A 101 -29.28 2.86 7.02
N ARG A 102 -29.25 1.95 8.00
CA ARG A 102 -28.61 2.24 9.27
C ARG A 102 -27.09 2.24 9.10
N PHE A 103 -26.40 3.04 9.92
CA PHE A 103 -24.93 3.14 9.93
C PHE A 103 -24.23 1.77 9.87
N HIS A 104 -24.69 0.79 10.66
CA HIS A 104 -24.08 -0.54 10.72
C HIS A 104 -24.25 -1.34 9.42
N GLU A 105 -25.40 -1.22 8.75
CA GLU A 105 -25.68 -1.90 7.48
C GLU A 105 -24.84 -1.32 6.34
N MET A 106 -24.72 0.01 6.29
CA MET A 106 -23.87 0.72 5.32
C MET A 106 -22.39 0.40 5.57
N ARG A 107 -21.94 0.41 6.83
CA ARG A 107 -20.58 0.05 7.22
C ARG A 107 -20.22 -1.37 6.79
N ASN A 108 -21.10 -2.34 7.07
CA ASN A 108 -20.85 -3.74 6.70
C ASN A 108 -20.86 -3.90 5.18
N PHE A 109 -21.74 -3.20 4.47
CA PHE A 109 -21.75 -3.21 3.01
C PHE A 109 -20.46 -2.66 2.41
N ILE A 110 -19.98 -1.49 2.88
CA ILE A 110 -18.68 -0.94 2.44
C ILE A 110 -17.55 -1.93 2.73
N ARG A 111 -17.54 -2.51 3.94
CA ARG A 111 -16.53 -3.51 4.31
C ARG A 111 -16.50 -4.67 3.33
N ASP A 112 -17.66 -5.24 3.02
CA ASP A 112 -17.77 -6.42 2.15
C ASP A 112 -17.42 -6.07 0.70
N GLU A 113 -17.86 -4.92 0.18
CA GLU A 113 -17.49 -4.44 -1.16
C GLU A 113 -15.98 -4.20 -1.29
N ILE A 114 -15.35 -3.60 -0.27
CA ILE A 114 -13.89 -3.38 -0.26
C ILE A 114 -13.16 -4.72 -0.20
N CYS A 115 -13.55 -5.66 0.67
CA CYS A 115 -12.94 -6.99 0.70
C CYS A 115 -13.09 -7.74 -0.63
N ASN A 116 -14.22 -7.58 -1.31
CA ASN A 116 -14.49 -8.25 -2.58
C ASN A 116 -13.74 -7.65 -3.77
N LYS A 117 -13.60 -6.33 -3.82
CA LYS A 117 -12.97 -5.61 -4.94
C LYS A 117 -11.49 -5.31 -4.72
N CYS A 118 -11.06 -5.07 -3.48
CA CYS A 118 -9.70 -4.63 -3.19
C CYS A 118 -8.84 -5.79 -2.69
N ILE A 119 -8.01 -6.34 -3.58
CA ILE A 119 -7.15 -7.49 -3.24
C ILE A 119 -6.13 -7.14 -2.14
N ASP A 120 -5.64 -5.90 -2.11
CA ASP A 120 -4.67 -5.47 -1.08
C ASP A 120 -5.30 -5.40 0.32
N VAL A 121 -6.56 -5.00 0.45
CA VAL A 121 -7.29 -5.04 1.72
C VAL A 121 -7.61 -6.48 2.11
N ARG A 122 -7.96 -7.32 1.13
CA ARG A 122 -8.22 -8.74 1.35
C ARG A 122 -6.99 -9.48 1.89
N LEU A 123 -5.80 -9.15 1.39
CA LEU A 123 -4.51 -9.71 1.82
C LEU A 123 -3.97 -9.07 3.10
N PHE A 124 -3.86 -7.74 3.15
CA PHE A 124 -3.10 -7.02 4.17
C PHE A 124 -3.98 -6.32 5.21
N GLY A 125 -5.28 -6.24 4.98
CA GLY A 125 -6.22 -5.52 5.84
C GLY A 125 -6.01 -4.02 5.80
N GLY A 126 -6.57 -3.33 6.78
CA GLY A 126 -6.46 -1.87 6.90
C GLY A 126 -7.44 -1.27 7.90
N VAL A 127 -7.14 -0.04 8.29
CA VAL A 127 -8.03 0.81 9.08
C VAL A 127 -8.60 1.88 8.15
N ILE A 128 -9.90 1.82 7.91
CA ILE A 128 -10.60 2.72 6.99
C ILE A 128 -11.57 3.56 7.81
N PRO A 129 -11.25 4.85 8.05
CA PRO A 129 -12.17 5.74 8.73
C PRO A 129 -13.39 6.03 7.84
N LEU A 130 -14.56 6.23 8.45
CA LEU A 130 -15.83 6.44 7.76
C LEU A 130 -16.65 7.53 8.47
N ASP A 131 -17.23 8.43 7.67
CA ASP A 131 -18.25 9.37 8.13
C ASP A 131 -19.49 9.21 7.25
N LEU A 132 -20.57 8.64 7.75
CA LEU A 132 -21.76 8.35 6.94
C LEU A 132 -22.91 9.26 7.35
N LYS A 133 -23.60 9.81 6.35
CA LYS A 133 -24.89 10.46 6.53
C LYS A 133 -25.95 9.38 6.70
N VAL A 134 -26.63 9.38 7.84
CA VAL A 134 -27.65 8.38 8.16
C VAL A 134 -28.98 9.10 8.33
N GLY A 135 -29.93 8.79 7.46
CA GLY A 135 -31.31 9.23 7.63
C GLY A 135 -31.98 8.42 8.74
N LYS A 136 -32.56 9.10 9.73
CA LYS A 136 -33.62 8.50 10.54
C LYS A 136 -34.96 8.92 9.96
N LYS A 137 -35.85 7.96 9.64
CA LYS A 137 -37.29 8.24 9.56
C LYS A 137 -37.80 8.46 10.98
N THR A 138 -37.73 9.70 11.47
CA THR A 138 -38.32 10.08 12.75
C THR A 138 -39.72 10.63 12.50
N LYS A 139 -40.77 9.92 12.95
CA LYS A 139 -42.14 10.47 12.98
C LYS A 139 -42.21 11.56 14.05
N LYS A 140 -42.19 12.83 13.66
CA LYS A 140 -42.52 13.97 14.52
C LYS A 140 -43.65 14.75 13.85
N GLY A 141 -44.89 14.38 14.14
CA GLY A 141 -46.07 14.89 13.42
C GLY A 141 -46.21 14.29 12.00
N ASN A 142 -47.27 14.66 11.29
CA ASN A 142 -47.62 14.16 9.95
C ASN A 142 -46.69 14.65 8.82
N VAL A 143 -45.47 15.09 9.13
CA VAL A 143 -44.48 15.53 8.16
C VAL A 143 -43.25 14.63 8.30
N GLU A 144 -42.95 13.85 7.27
CA GLU A 144 -41.70 13.08 7.18
C GLU A 144 -40.58 14.06 6.78
N GLU A 145 -39.86 14.60 7.76
CA GLU A 145 -38.61 15.33 7.50
C GLU A 145 -37.40 14.39 7.68
N PRO A 146 -36.49 14.31 6.69
CA PRO A 146 -35.25 13.56 6.86
C PRO A 146 -34.30 14.30 7.83
N ASP A 147 -34.22 13.81 9.07
CA ASP A 147 -33.15 14.18 10.00
C ASP A 147 -31.86 13.46 9.55
N GLU A 148 -31.07 14.10 8.67
CA GLU A 148 -29.73 13.65 8.32
C GLU A 148 -28.78 13.90 9.49
N LYS A 149 -28.37 12.84 10.20
CA LYS A 149 -27.29 12.92 11.19
C LYS A 149 -26.04 12.26 10.64
N GLU A 150 -24.94 13.00 10.65
CA GLU A 150 -23.61 12.44 10.38
C GLU A 150 -23.16 11.58 11.55
N LYS A 151 -22.77 10.35 11.25
CA LYS A 151 -22.14 9.43 12.19
C LYS A 151 -20.75 9.03 11.70
N SER A 152 -19.77 9.17 12.58
CA SER A 152 -18.41 8.73 12.35
C SER A 152 -18.18 7.32 12.91
N GLY A 153 -17.22 6.61 12.31
CA GLY A 153 -16.73 5.32 12.77
C GLY A 153 -15.57 4.83 11.92
N SER A 154 -15.21 3.56 12.04
CA SER A 154 -14.15 2.96 11.24
C SER A 154 -14.44 1.49 10.92
N ILE A 155 -13.90 1.04 9.79
CA ILE A 155 -13.72 -0.37 9.48
C ILE A 155 -12.29 -0.72 9.85
N THR A 156 -12.13 -1.76 10.66
CA THR A 156 -10.83 -2.32 11.02
C THR A 156 -10.81 -3.76 10.53
N LEU A 157 -9.88 -4.07 9.64
CA LEU A 157 -9.69 -5.40 9.09
C LEU A 157 -8.25 -5.83 9.39
N THR A 158 -8.10 -6.94 10.11
CA THR A 158 -6.80 -7.59 10.26
C THR A 158 -6.53 -8.41 9.01
N GLY A 159 -5.50 -8.04 8.26
CA GLY A 159 -5.09 -8.78 7.08
C GLY A 159 -4.64 -10.20 7.43
N PRO A 160 -5.04 -11.22 6.67
CA PRO A 160 -4.55 -12.58 6.87
C PRO A 160 -3.05 -12.72 6.62
N VAL A 161 -2.48 -11.86 5.77
CA VAL A 161 -1.06 -11.85 5.42
C VAL A 161 -0.33 -10.77 6.21
N GLN A 162 0.55 -11.19 7.12
CA GLN A 162 1.37 -10.29 7.93
C GLN A 162 2.84 -10.59 7.73
N PHE A 163 3.64 -9.55 7.47
CA PHE A 163 5.09 -9.65 7.35
C PHE A 163 5.76 -8.95 8.54
N LYS A 164 6.86 -9.53 9.02
CA LYS A 164 7.81 -8.80 9.87
C LYS A 164 8.66 -7.87 9.00
N PHE A 165 9.36 -6.94 9.64
CA PHE A 165 10.39 -6.16 8.96
C PHE A 165 11.46 -7.10 8.39
N GLY A 166 11.83 -6.83 7.15
CA GLY A 166 12.93 -7.48 6.49
C GLY A 166 14.24 -7.04 7.13
N ARG A 167 15.15 -7.98 7.32
CA ARG A 167 16.48 -7.72 7.89
C ARG A 167 17.55 -8.32 7.00
N SER A 168 18.69 -7.65 6.89
CA SER A 168 19.84 -8.27 6.23
C SER A 168 20.34 -9.48 7.02
N LEU A 169 20.78 -10.51 6.31
CA LEU A 169 21.35 -11.73 6.90
C LEU A 169 22.82 -11.56 7.32
N HIS A 170 23.37 -10.37 7.12
CA HIS A 170 24.72 -9.98 7.49
C HIS A 170 24.73 -8.51 7.91
N LYS A 171 25.79 -8.09 8.60
CA LYS A 171 26.10 -6.67 8.79
C LYS A 171 26.37 -6.04 7.43
N VAL A 172 25.72 -4.92 7.13
CA VAL A 172 25.99 -4.18 5.90
C VAL A 172 27.11 -3.16 6.14
N ASP A 173 27.82 -2.83 5.07
CA ASP A 173 28.64 -1.64 5.08
C ASP A 173 27.74 -0.40 5.23
N GLY A 174 28.28 0.65 5.82
CA GLY A 174 27.56 1.91 5.99
C GLY A 174 27.09 2.48 4.64
N PRO A 175 26.06 3.35 4.64
CA PRO A 175 25.56 3.94 3.41
C PRO A 175 26.66 4.70 2.67
N VAL A 176 26.87 4.37 1.40
CA VAL A 176 27.78 5.10 0.53
C VAL A 176 27.03 6.26 -0.07
N PHE A 177 27.60 7.44 0.07
CA PHE A 177 27.05 8.67 -0.46
C PHE A 177 27.59 8.95 -1.87
N ILE A 178 26.68 9.10 -2.82
CA ILE A 178 26.98 9.39 -4.22
C ILE A 178 26.43 10.76 -4.57
N LYS A 179 27.28 11.60 -5.19
CA LYS A 179 26.87 12.86 -5.81
C LYS A 179 26.79 12.70 -7.32
N GLY A 180 25.65 13.07 -7.88
CA GLY A 180 25.44 13.17 -9.32
C GLY A 180 25.17 14.61 -9.74
N THR A 181 25.39 14.92 -11.02
CA THR A 181 25.06 16.22 -11.62
C THR A 181 23.92 16.04 -12.62
N GLY A 182 22.82 16.76 -12.42
CA GLY A 182 21.74 16.84 -13.39
C GLY A 182 22.09 17.79 -14.53
N ALA A 183 21.81 17.39 -15.77
CA ALA A 183 22.06 18.21 -16.96
C ALA A 183 21.13 19.45 -17.08
N PHE A 184 20.02 19.47 -16.34
CA PHE A 184 19.08 20.58 -16.31
C PHE A 184 19.44 21.56 -15.19
N ALA A 185 19.35 22.85 -15.49
CA ALA A 185 19.57 23.91 -14.52
C ALA A 185 18.26 24.28 -13.82
N ASP A 186 18.25 24.36 -12.49
CA ASP A 186 17.05 24.73 -11.70
C ASP A 186 16.65 26.20 -11.90
N LYS A 187 17.63 27.07 -12.15
CA LYS A 187 17.43 28.50 -12.43
C LYS A 187 18.48 28.99 -13.43
N TYR A 188 18.03 29.79 -14.39
CA TYR A 188 18.92 30.60 -15.23
C TYR A 188 19.16 31.94 -14.53
N ASP A 189 20.39 32.19 -14.09
CA ASP A 189 20.77 33.49 -13.55
C ASP A 189 21.08 34.45 -14.71
N ASP A 190 20.07 35.24 -15.08
CA ASP A 190 20.13 36.21 -16.18
C ASP A 190 21.20 37.30 -15.96
N LYS A 191 21.56 37.59 -14.70
CA LYS A 191 22.56 38.62 -14.37
C LYS A 191 24.00 38.14 -14.51
N ASN A 192 24.27 36.86 -14.25
CA ASN A 192 25.63 36.31 -14.30
C ASN A 192 25.88 35.33 -15.46
N LYS A 193 24.87 35.06 -16.31
CA LYS A 193 24.94 34.06 -17.40
C LYS A 193 25.52 32.71 -16.94
N LYS A 194 25.19 32.29 -15.72
CA LYS A 194 25.65 31.01 -15.14
C LYS A 194 24.49 30.02 -15.09
N LEU A 195 24.71 28.86 -15.69
CA LEU A 195 23.86 27.67 -15.53
C LEU A 195 24.19 27.03 -14.18
N GLN A 196 23.25 27.05 -13.23
CA GLN A 196 23.36 26.27 -12.00
C GLN A 196 22.80 24.88 -12.25
N PHE A 197 23.68 23.89 -12.37
CA PHE A 197 23.28 22.48 -12.47
C PHE A 197 22.69 21.99 -11.15
N THR A 198 21.59 21.22 -11.22
CA THR A 198 21.03 20.58 -10.04
C THR A 198 21.97 19.46 -9.58
N PHE A 199 22.50 19.57 -8.36
CA PHE A 199 23.22 18.48 -7.72
C PHE A 199 22.23 17.47 -7.15
N ARG A 200 22.54 16.19 -7.31
CA ARG A 200 21.77 15.09 -6.76
C ARG A 200 22.62 14.34 -5.76
N GLU A 201 21.99 13.99 -4.65
CA GLU A 201 22.62 13.33 -3.53
C GLU A 201 21.82 12.06 -3.25
N GLU A 202 22.50 10.92 -3.31
CA GLU A 202 21.87 9.62 -3.14
C GLU A 202 22.72 8.76 -2.19
N TYR A 203 22.06 8.07 -1.27
CA TYR A 203 22.69 7.10 -0.39
C TYR A 203 22.32 5.69 -0.83
N ILE A 204 23.32 4.84 -1.00
CA ILE A 204 23.16 3.45 -1.44
C ILE A 204 23.85 2.49 -0.47
N LEU A 205 23.46 1.22 -0.54
CA LEU A 205 24.23 0.13 0.06
C LEU A 205 24.97 -0.63 -1.03
N PRO A 206 26.28 -0.90 -0.87
CA PRO A 206 27.03 -1.72 -1.82
C PRO A 206 26.40 -3.10 -2.00
N TYR A 207 26.01 -3.74 -0.90
CA TYR A 207 25.32 -5.03 -0.94
C TYR A 207 24.48 -5.26 0.33
N SER A 208 23.31 -5.87 0.17
CA SER A 208 22.48 -6.34 1.30
C SER A 208 21.60 -7.50 0.88
N LEU A 209 21.76 -8.67 1.51
CA LEU A 209 20.85 -9.82 1.36
C LEU A 209 19.77 -9.76 2.43
N ILE A 210 18.54 -9.44 2.04
CA ILE A 210 17.42 -9.14 2.94
C ILE A 210 16.48 -10.35 3.03
N SER A 211 16.03 -10.68 4.24
CA SER A 211 15.08 -11.75 4.52
C SER A 211 13.82 -11.22 5.18
N PHE A 212 12.68 -11.57 4.61
CA PHE A 212 11.34 -11.31 5.14
C PHE A 212 10.69 -12.60 5.61
N TYR A 213 10.13 -12.56 6.82
CA TYR A 213 9.27 -13.60 7.34
C TYR A 213 7.81 -13.13 7.35
N GLY A 214 6.92 -13.93 6.79
CA GLY A 214 5.49 -13.67 6.72
C GLY A 214 4.66 -14.87 7.16
N ILE A 215 3.42 -14.60 7.56
CA ILE A 215 2.43 -15.61 7.93
C ILE A 215 1.15 -15.33 7.14
N VAL A 216 0.53 -16.40 6.64
CA VAL A 216 -0.84 -16.43 6.12
C VAL A 216 -1.73 -17.12 7.15
N ASN A 217 -2.67 -16.38 7.73
CA ASN A 217 -3.56 -16.85 8.80
C ASN A 217 -4.96 -17.18 8.26
N GLU A 218 -5.30 -18.46 8.30
CA GLU A 218 -6.57 -19.04 7.85
C GLU A 218 -7.80 -18.55 8.62
N ASN A 219 -7.65 -18.11 9.87
CA ASN A 219 -8.78 -17.59 10.66
C ASN A 219 -9.11 -16.15 10.29
N ALA A 220 -8.10 -15.31 10.10
CA ALA A 220 -8.29 -13.95 9.58
C ALA A 220 -8.80 -13.97 8.14
N ALA A 221 -8.41 -14.97 7.34
CA ALA A 221 -8.89 -15.16 5.97
C ALA A 221 -10.42 -15.28 5.87
N LYS A 222 -11.09 -15.80 6.90
CA LYS A 222 -12.56 -15.90 6.96
C LYS A 222 -13.24 -14.54 7.06
N GLU A 223 -12.58 -13.55 7.68
CA GLU A 223 -13.13 -12.21 7.83
C GLU A 223 -12.97 -11.36 6.57
N THR A 224 -11.85 -11.52 5.85
CA THR A 224 -11.57 -10.77 4.63
C THR A 224 -12.00 -11.49 3.35
N GLY A 225 -12.32 -12.78 3.43
CA GLY A 225 -12.71 -13.59 2.28
C GLY A 225 -11.54 -13.99 1.38
N LEU A 226 -10.34 -14.12 1.95
CA LEU A 226 -9.12 -14.44 1.21
C LEU A 226 -9.18 -15.83 0.56
N LYS A 227 -8.88 -15.88 -0.73
CA LYS A 227 -8.96 -17.08 -1.56
C LYS A 227 -7.57 -17.66 -1.84
N PRO A 228 -7.45 -18.96 -2.13
CA PRO A 228 -6.18 -19.57 -2.56
C PRO A 228 -5.54 -18.85 -3.75
N GLU A 229 -6.33 -18.40 -4.73
CA GLU A 229 -5.80 -17.72 -5.91
C GLU A 229 -5.16 -16.35 -5.58
N ASP A 230 -5.61 -15.70 -4.50
CA ASP A 230 -4.98 -14.47 -4.01
C ASP A 230 -3.57 -14.75 -3.43
N ILE A 231 -3.33 -15.96 -2.91
CA ILE A 231 -2.02 -16.38 -2.40
C ILE A 231 -1.06 -16.65 -3.56
N ASP A 232 -1.53 -17.24 -4.65
CA ASP A 232 -0.72 -17.43 -5.85
C ASP A 232 -0.30 -16.07 -6.43
N LEU A 233 -1.25 -15.12 -6.52
CA LEU A 233 -0.96 -13.75 -6.90
C LEU A 233 0.00 -13.05 -5.92
N LEU A 234 -0.14 -13.29 -4.60
CA LEU A 234 0.80 -12.79 -3.60
C LEU A 234 2.23 -13.28 -3.86
N ALA A 235 2.41 -14.57 -4.17
CA ALA A 235 3.72 -15.15 -4.48
C ALA A 235 4.33 -14.51 -5.73
N GLU A 236 3.54 -14.33 -6.79
CA GLU A 236 3.96 -13.58 -7.98
C GLU A 236 4.31 -12.13 -7.64
N GLY A 237 3.53 -11.46 -6.81
CA GLY A 237 3.75 -10.08 -6.42
C GLY A 237 5.00 -9.89 -5.56
N LEU A 238 5.32 -10.85 -4.69
CA LEU A 238 6.59 -10.88 -3.96
C LEU A 238 7.76 -10.93 -4.92
N TRP A 239 7.72 -11.86 -5.89
CA TRP A 239 8.81 -12.07 -6.83
C TRP A 239 8.92 -10.95 -7.86
N ASN A 240 7.87 -10.76 -8.67
CA ASN A 240 7.86 -9.83 -9.79
C ASN A 240 7.74 -8.37 -9.33
N GLY A 241 7.06 -8.08 -8.23
CA GLY A 241 7.03 -6.73 -7.67
C GLY A 241 8.40 -6.27 -7.18
N THR A 242 9.18 -7.18 -6.59
CA THR A 242 10.56 -6.88 -6.19
C THR A 242 11.50 -6.81 -7.39
N LYS A 243 11.34 -7.69 -8.38
CA LYS A 243 12.11 -7.64 -9.64
C LYS A 243 11.88 -6.37 -10.44
N ASN A 244 10.64 -5.85 -10.44
CA ASN A 244 10.25 -4.66 -11.18
C ASN A 244 10.55 -3.36 -10.42
N LEU A 245 11.40 -3.38 -9.39
CA LEU A 245 11.94 -2.20 -8.70
C LEU A 245 12.92 -1.41 -9.59
N ILE A 246 12.57 -1.18 -10.85
CA ILE A 246 13.43 -0.51 -11.82
C ILE A 246 13.28 1.01 -11.63
N SER A 247 13.88 1.52 -10.56
CA SER A 247 14.09 2.96 -10.32
C SER A 247 15.57 3.23 -10.16
N ARG A 248 16.08 4.42 -10.55
CA ARG A 248 17.52 4.73 -10.49
C ARG A 248 18.19 4.50 -9.12
N THR A 249 17.45 4.61 -8.02
CA THR A 249 17.96 4.34 -6.67
C THR A 249 17.90 2.86 -6.27
N LYS A 250 17.39 1.98 -7.14
CA LYS A 250 17.12 0.56 -6.88
C LYS A 250 17.61 -0.38 -8.00
N VAL A 251 18.33 0.15 -8.99
CA VAL A 251 18.94 -0.58 -10.12
C VAL A 251 20.41 -0.19 -10.20
#